data_AF-A0A8S3Q6D4-F1
#
_entry.id   AF-A0A8S3Q6D4-F1
#
_cell.length_a   1.000
_cell.length_b   1.000
_cell.length_c   1.000
_cell.angle_alpha   90.00
_cell.angle_beta   90.00
_cell.angle_gamma   90.00
#
_symmetry.space_group_name_H-M   'P 1'
#
loop_
_entity.id
_entity.type
_entity.pdbx_description
1 polymer ?
#
loop_
_entity_poly.entity_id
_entity_poly.type
_entity_poly.pdbx_seq_one_letter_code
_entity_poly.pdbx_strand_id
1 'polypeptide(L)'
;MVCLLRNLPPTVSKPVKGFDALPLPIDISDGAHIARIKYYKNVLVSHSKDGILTDTLYKTIWCDLEKAIGGLGNHQDVKDAADAKSIVLDYESVKKLVNQHEILYQRLEDHDTKITKLDTEYVQQHRKRENDHAKQEYKQYVQSIKMSKLDASVENMKTGNER
;
A
#
# COMPACT_ATOMS: atom_id res chain seq x y z
N MET A 1 -11.73 1.03 29.23
CA MET A 1 -11.49 0.11 28.10
C MET A 1 -10.77 -1.14 28.61
N VAL A 2 -11.55 -2.14 29.03
CA VAL A 2 -11.06 -3.47 29.46
C VAL A 2 -11.10 -4.36 28.23
N CYS A 3 -9.98 -4.96 27.83
CA CYS A 3 -9.85 -6.20 27.05
C CYS A 3 -8.45 -6.31 26.43
N LEU A 4 -7.45 -6.83 27.16
CA LEU A 4 -6.27 -7.49 26.56
C LEU A 4 -5.75 -8.69 27.39
N LEU A 5 -6.29 -8.99 28.58
CA LEU A 5 -5.82 -10.09 29.45
C LEU A 5 -6.84 -11.22 29.63
N ARG A 6 -7.66 -11.52 28.62
CA ARG A 6 -8.65 -12.62 28.72
C ARG A 6 -8.07 -14.00 28.35
N ASN A 7 -6.88 -14.05 27.75
CA ASN A 7 -6.21 -15.28 27.33
C ASN A 7 -4.92 -15.53 28.14
N LEU A 8 -4.97 -15.34 29.46
CA LEU A 8 -3.87 -15.81 30.29
C LEU A 8 -3.98 -17.33 30.44
N PRO A 9 -2.86 -18.07 30.35
CA PRO A 9 -2.86 -19.48 30.68
C PRO A 9 -3.50 -19.70 32.06
N PRO A 10 -4.32 -20.77 32.26
CA PRO A 10 -4.93 -21.06 33.55
C PRO A 10 -3.91 -21.22 34.70
N THR A 11 -2.64 -21.43 34.35
CA THR A 11 -1.49 -21.64 35.23
C THR A 11 -0.84 -20.35 35.74
N VAL A 12 -1.23 -19.16 35.24
CA VAL A 12 -0.63 -17.91 35.72
C VAL A 12 -1.17 -17.55 37.09
N SER A 13 -0.30 -17.59 38.09
CA SER A 13 -0.62 -17.17 39.45
C SER A 13 -0.86 -15.66 39.53
N LYS A 14 -1.85 -15.26 40.33
CA LYS A 14 -2.14 -13.85 40.58
C LYS A 14 -1.01 -13.23 41.43
N PRO A 15 -0.48 -12.04 41.08
CA PRO A 15 0.46 -11.32 41.93
C PRO A 15 -0.13 -10.97 43.30
N VAL A 16 0.73 -10.72 44.29
CA VAL A 16 0.31 -10.36 45.67
C VAL A 16 -0.65 -9.17 45.70
N LYS A 17 -0.42 -8.15 44.85
CA LYS A 17 -1.29 -6.95 44.75
C LYS A 17 -2.40 -7.08 43.71
N GLY A 18 -2.50 -8.23 43.02
CA GLY A 18 -3.38 -8.43 41.88
C GLY A 18 -2.88 -7.83 40.57
N PHE A 19 -3.69 -7.95 39.51
CA PHE A 19 -3.32 -7.54 38.14
C PHE A 19 -3.51 -6.05 37.84
N ASP A 20 -4.19 -5.30 38.72
CA ASP A 20 -4.51 -3.88 38.51
C ASP A 20 -3.55 -2.91 39.22
N ALA A 21 -2.60 -3.45 39.99
CA ALA A 21 -1.62 -2.66 40.72
C ALA A 21 -0.19 -3.02 40.28
N LEU A 22 0.72 -2.05 40.35
CA LEU A 22 2.13 -2.28 40.05
C LEU A 22 2.73 -3.28 41.07
N PRO A 23 3.22 -4.45 40.63
CA PRO A 23 3.88 -5.42 41.49
C PRO A 23 5.18 -4.89 42.08
N LEU A 24 5.71 -5.58 43.11
CA LEU A 24 7.02 -5.23 43.66
C LEU A 24 8.11 -5.47 42.61
N PRO A 25 9.16 -4.62 42.50
CA PRO A 25 10.22 -4.79 41.50
C PRO A 25 10.91 -6.16 41.55
N ILE A 26 11.01 -6.76 42.74
CA ILE A 26 11.63 -8.07 42.96
C ILE A 26 10.76 -9.27 42.53
N ASP A 27 9.46 -9.08 42.25
CA ASP A 27 8.54 -10.16 41.91
C ASP A 27 8.69 -10.55 40.42
N ILE A 28 9.51 -11.56 40.14
CA ILE A 28 9.81 -12.03 38.77
C ILE A 28 8.85 -13.14 38.29
N SER A 29 7.68 -13.29 38.90
CA SER A 29 6.68 -14.25 38.44
C SER A 29 6.00 -13.80 37.15
N ASP A 30 5.54 -14.75 36.33
CA ASP A 30 4.79 -14.48 35.10
C ASP A 30 3.60 -13.56 35.35
N GLY A 31 2.84 -13.82 36.42
CA GLY A 31 1.72 -12.98 36.83
C GLY A 31 2.14 -11.54 37.09
N ALA A 32 3.29 -11.34 37.75
CA ALA A 32 3.82 -10.02 38.01
C ALA A 32 4.36 -9.33 36.75
N HIS A 33 4.95 -10.07 35.82
CA HIS A 33 5.34 -9.52 34.51
C HIS A 33 4.10 -9.05 33.73
N ILE A 34 3.04 -9.85 33.68
CA ILE A 34 1.76 -9.49 33.06
C ILE A 34 1.15 -8.24 33.71
N ALA A 35 1.13 -8.19 35.03
CA ALA A 35 0.59 -7.05 35.78
C ALA A 35 1.40 -5.76 35.54
N ARG A 36 2.73 -5.84 35.41
CA ARG A 36 3.58 -4.68 35.04
C ARG A 36 3.24 -4.16 33.65
N ILE A 37 3.15 -5.05 32.65
CA ILE A 37 2.82 -4.66 31.27
C ILE A 37 1.45 -3.96 31.23
N LYS A 38 0.45 -4.54 31.90
CA LYS A 38 -0.89 -3.95 31.99
C LYS A 38 -0.88 -2.59 32.67
N TYR A 39 -0.20 -2.49 33.80
CA TYR A 39 -0.13 -1.25 34.59
C TYR A 39 0.51 -0.14 33.77
N TYR A 40 1.69 -0.37 33.18
CA TYR A 40 2.38 0.65 32.39
C TYR A 40 1.60 1.02 31.13
N LYS A 41 1.00 0.06 30.41
CA LYS A 41 0.09 0.37 29.29
C LYS A 41 -1.03 1.32 29.73
N ASN A 42 -1.67 1.03 30.86
CA ASN A 42 -2.74 1.88 31.38
C ASN A 42 -2.20 3.26 31.76
N VAL A 43 -1.08 3.36 32.48
CA VAL A 43 -0.46 4.64 32.85
C VAL A 43 -0.11 5.49 31.62
N LEU A 44 0.48 4.88 30.59
CA LEU A 44 0.86 5.55 29.34
C LEU A 44 -0.37 6.03 28.55
N VAL A 45 -1.45 5.24 28.52
CA VAL A 45 -2.66 5.53 27.72
C VAL A 45 -3.67 6.42 28.47
N SER A 46 -3.76 6.35 29.80
CA SER A 46 -4.83 6.99 30.57
C SER A 46 -4.45 8.21 31.40
N HIS A 47 -3.15 8.51 31.60
CA HIS A 47 -2.75 9.48 32.63
C HIS A 47 -1.81 10.62 32.26
N SER A 48 -1.21 10.66 31.07
CA SER A 48 -0.57 11.91 30.64
C SER A 48 -1.64 12.82 30.05
N LYS A 49 -2.09 13.82 30.81
CA LYS A 49 -3.03 14.85 30.32
C LYS A 49 -2.54 15.52 29.02
N ASP A 50 -1.23 15.45 28.75
CA ASP A 50 -0.56 16.01 27.57
C ASP A 50 0.28 14.99 26.76
N GLY A 51 0.25 13.69 27.07
CA GLY A 51 1.10 12.71 26.36
C GLY A 51 2.58 12.69 26.80
N ILE A 52 3.02 13.62 27.65
CA ILE A 52 4.45 13.85 27.92
C ILE A 52 4.92 13.03 29.14
N LEU A 53 5.88 12.14 28.91
CA LEU A 53 6.67 11.48 29.94
C LEU A 53 8.04 12.15 30.02
N THR A 54 8.59 12.31 31.23
CA THR A 54 10.00 12.72 31.35
C THR A 54 10.90 11.61 30.81
N ASP A 55 12.05 11.97 30.21
CA ASP A 55 13.02 10.99 29.71
C ASP A 55 13.42 9.96 30.76
N THR A 56 13.54 10.39 32.01
CA THR A 56 13.85 9.51 33.15
C THR A 56 12.73 8.50 33.37
N LEU A 57 11.47 8.95 33.41
CA LEU A 57 10.32 8.07 33.64
C LEU A 57 10.12 7.12 32.45
N TYR A 58 10.28 7.61 31.22
CA TYR A 58 10.25 6.79 30.02
C TYR A 58 11.29 5.67 30.07
N LYS A 59 12.56 6.00 30.36
CA LYS A 59 13.64 5.02 30.46
C LYS A 59 13.38 3.97 31.54
N THR A 60 12.86 4.38 32.70
CA THR A 60 12.52 3.45 33.79
C THR A 60 11.39 2.51 33.40
N ILE A 61 10.27 3.05 32.89
CA ILE A 61 9.13 2.24 32.45
C ILE A 61 9.54 1.26 31.34
N TRP A 62 10.31 1.75 30.37
CA TRP A 62 10.77 0.93 29.25
C TRP A 62 11.69 -0.20 29.69
N CYS A 63 12.63 0.07 30.60
CA CYS A 63 13.51 -0.97 31.15
C CYS A 63 12.72 -2.05 31.90
N ASP A 64 11.70 -1.67 32.66
CA ASP A 64 10.84 -2.63 33.36
C ASP A 64 9.97 -3.44 32.38
N LEU A 65 9.52 -2.84 31.28
CA LEU A 65 8.80 -3.53 30.21
C LEU A 65 9.70 -4.53 29.46
N GLU A 66 10.94 -4.16 29.12
CA GLU A 66 11.92 -5.09 28.50
C GLU A 66 12.14 -6.32 29.39
N LYS A 67 12.31 -6.13 30.70
CA LYS A 67 12.44 -7.23 31.66
C LYS A 67 11.18 -8.07 31.76
N ALA A 68 10.00 -7.44 31.75
CA ALA A 68 8.73 -8.15 31.84
C ALA A 68 8.43 -8.96 30.58
N ILE A 69 8.71 -8.41 29.41
CA ILE A 69 8.58 -9.11 28.13
C ILE A 69 9.59 -10.27 28.09
N GLY A 70 10.85 -10.04 28.50
CA GLY A 70 11.85 -11.09 28.54
C GLY A 70 11.62 -12.19 29.57
N GLY A 71 10.88 -11.89 30.65
CA GLY A 71 10.45 -12.90 31.62
C GLY A 71 9.30 -13.78 31.11
N LEU A 72 8.50 -13.29 30.16
CA LEU A 72 7.35 -14.02 29.59
C LEU A 72 7.65 -14.68 28.24
N GLY A 73 8.51 -14.05 27.46
CA GLY A 73 8.81 -14.39 26.08
C GLY A 73 10.09 -15.21 25.93
N ASN A 74 10.32 -15.67 24.71
CA ASN A 74 11.56 -16.31 24.33
C ASN A 74 12.62 -15.26 23.93
N HIS A 75 13.80 -15.72 23.52
CA HIS A 75 14.90 -14.83 23.14
C HIS A 75 14.59 -13.90 21.95
N GLN A 76 13.65 -14.28 21.08
CA GLN A 76 13.19 -13.44 19.96
C GLN A 76 12.30 -12.29 20.47
N ASP A 77 11.40 -12.56 21.42
CA ASP A 77 10.53 -11.53 22.01
C ASP A 77 11.33 -10.41 22.70
N VAL A 78 12.47 -10.76 23.32
CA VAL A 78 13.41 -9.79 23.90
C VAL A 78 14.07 -8.93 22.83
N LYS A 79 14.46 -9.51 21.70
CA LYS A 79 15.04 -8.78 20.57
C LYS A 79 14.03 -7.84 19.95
N ASP A 80 12.82 -8.31 19.71
CA ASP A 80 11.74 -7.52 19.12
C ASP A 80 11.39 -6.32 20.03
N ALA A 81 11.38 -6.50 21.35
CA ALA A 81 11.19 -5.40 22.30
C ALA A 81 12.35 -4.39 22.29
N ALA A 82 13.60 -4.86 22.16
CA ALA A 82 14.77 -3.99 22.04
C ALA A 82 14.77 -3.22 20.71
N ASP A 83 14.37 -3.86 19.61
CA ASP A 83 14.24 -3.23 18.30
C ASP A 83 13.12 -2.19 18.30
N ALA A 84 12.00 -2.46 18.98
CA ALA A 84 10.91 -1.49 19.15
C ALA A 84 11.35 -0.18 19.85
N LYS A 85 12.40 -0.23 20.68
CA LYS A 85 13.03 0.97 21.28
C LYS A 85 13.82 1.80 20.27
N SER A 86 14.42 1.11 19.30
CA SER A 86 15.26 1.65 18.23
C SER A 86 14.43 2.14 17.04
N ILE A 87 13.19 1.65 16.88
CA ILE A 87 12.17 2.26 16.02
C ILE A 87 11.74 3.55 16.71
N VAL A 88 12.61 4.55 16.59
CA VAL A 88 12.27 5.93 16.85
C VAL A 88 11.12 6.21 15.89
N LEU A 89 9.91 6.35 16.43
CA LEU A 89 8.83 7.11 15.78
C LEU A 89 9.26 8.58 15.79
N ASP A 90 10.41 8.88 15.19
CA ASP A 90 10.85 10.24 14.97
C ASP A 90 9.81 10.82 14.04
N TYR A 91 9.04 11.75 14.58
CA TYR A 91 7.93 12.36 13.88
C TYR A 91 8.38 12.91 12.52
N GLU A 92 9.59 13.46 12.44
CA GLU A 92 10.15 13.95 11.19
C GLU A 92 10.49 12.82 10.21
N SER A 93 11.08 11.72 10.69
CA SER A 93 11.32 10.52 9.87
C SER A 93 10.02 9.88 9.36
N VAL A 94 8.99 9.78 10.21
CA VAL A 94 7.66 9.27 9.82
C VAL A 94 7.01 10.20 8.80
N LYS A 95 7.03 11.52 9.05
CA LYS A 95 6.49 12.54 8.15
C LYS A 95 7.19 12.52 6.80
N LYS A 96 8.51 12.35 6.77
CA LYS A 96 9.29 12.21 5.54
C LYS A 96 8.87 10.97 4.75
N LEU A 97 8.71 9.83 5.42
CA LEU A 97 8.29 8.59 4.78
C LEU A 97 6.88 8.72 4.19
N VAL A 98 5.93 9.28 4.94
CA VAL A 98 4.56 9.55 4.46
C VAL A 98 4.58 10.46 3.23
N ASN A 99 5.36 11.55 3.27
CA ASN A 99 5.46 12.47 2.14
C ASN A 99 6.11 11.82 0.90
N GLN A 100 7.10 10.94 1.09
CA GLN A 100 7.68 10.16 0.00
C GLN A 100 6.65 9.21 -0.63
N HIS A 101 5.84 8.54 0.19
CA HIS A 101 4.76 7.69 -0.29
C HIS A 101 3.72 8.49 -1.10
N GLU A 102 3.31 9.66 -0.63
CA GLU A 102 2.35 10.53 -1.34
C GLU A 102 2.85 10.93 -2.74
N ILE A 103 4.12 11.32 -2.84
CA ILE A 103 4.75 11.66 -4.13
C ILE A 103 4.75 10.46 -5.08
N LEU A 104 4.99 9.24 -4.56
CA LEU A 104 4.96 8.02 -5.38
C LEU A 104 3.56 7.71 -5.88
N TYR A 105 2.53 7.88 -5.05
CA TYR A 105 1.14 7.70 -5.47
C TYR A 105 0.74 8.66 -6.59
N GLN A 106 1.09 9.95 -6.45
CA GLN A 106 0.79 10.94 -7.50
C GLN A 106 1.49 10.60 -8.83
N ARG A 107 2.74 10.12 -8.77
CA ARG A 107 3.48 9.71 -9.98
C ARG A 107 2.86 8.49 -10.66
N LEU A 108 2.32 7.55 -9.88
CA LEU A 108 1.63 6.38 -10.43
C LEU A 108 0.35 6.79 -11.15
N GLU A 109 -0.44 7.70 -10.57
CA GLU A 109 -1.65 8.25 -11.19
C GLU A 109 -1.36 9.02 -12.49
N ASP A 110 -0.31 9.84 -12.49
CA ASP A 110 0.17 10.54 -13.69
C ASP A 110 0.60 9.56 -14.80
N HIS A 111 1.24 8.45 -14.43
CA HIS A 111 1.66 7.42 -15.37
C HIS A 111 0.45 6.68 -15.95
N ASP A 112 -0.53 6.33 -15.13
CA ASP A 112 -1.75 5.64 -15.55
C ASP A 112 -2.56 6.48 -16.55
N THR A 113 -2.64 7.79 -16.28
CA THR A 113 -3.25 8.77 -17.19
C THR A 113 -2.50 8.83 -18.53
N LYS A 114 -1.17 8.82 -18.52
CA LYS A 114 -0.35 8.82 -19.74
C LYS A 114 -0.52 7.54 -20.55
N ILE A 115 -0.58 6.39 -19.90
CA ILE A 115 -0.80 5.09 -20.56
C ILE A 115 -2.17 5.11 -21.25
N THR A 116 -3.21 5.51 -20.54
CA THR A 116 -4.59 5.60 -21.08
C THR A 116 -4.65 6.51 -22.31
N LYS A 117 -3.94 7.65 -22.27
CA LYS A 117 -3.86 8.58 -23.39
C LYS A 117 -3.14 7.96 -24.60
N LEU A 118 -2.00 7.31 -24.38
CA LEU A 118 -1.25 6.63 -25.44
C LEU A 118 -2.05 5.51 -26.09
N ASP A 119 -2.76 4.70 -25.29
CA ASP A 119 -3.63 3.64 -25.81
C ASP A 119 -4.76 4.23 -26.68
N THR A 120 -5.36 5.31 -26.21
CA THR A 120 -6.42 6.01 -26.96
C THR A 120 -5.87 6.56 -28.29
N GLU A 121 -4.70 7.20 -28.26
CA GLU A 121 -4.04 7.74 -29.46
C GLU A 121 -3.67 6.64 -30.44
N TYR A 122 -3.14 5.50 -29.96
CA TYR A 122 -2.81 4.35 -30.77
C TYR A 122 -4.04 3.81 -31.51
N VAL A 123 -5.14 3.57 -30.79
CA VAL A 123 -6.40 3.09 -31.36
C VAL A 123 -6.97 4.06 -32.38
N GLN A 124 -6.93 5.37 -32.10
CA GLN A 124 -7.41 6.39 -33.02
C GLN A 124 -6.57 6.45 -34.30
N GLN A 125 -5.24 6.36 -34.19
CA GLN A 125 -4.37 6.32 -35.36
C GLN A 125 -4.59 5.09 -36.21
N HIS A 126 -4.73 3.91 -35.59
CA HIS A 126 -4.99 2.67 -36.32
C HIS A 126 -6.29 2.76 -37.13
N ARG A 127 -7.37 3.23 -36.48
CA ARG A 127 -8.67 3.45 -37.12
C ARG A 127 -8.60 4.44 -38.28
N LYS A 128 -7.84 5.54 -38.14
CA LYS A 128 -7.65 6.51 -39.23
C LYS A 128 -6.96 5.87 -40.44
N ARG A 129 -5.88 5.11 -40.22
CA ARG A 129 -5.15 4.41 -41.28
C ARG A 129 -6.04 3.41 -42.02
N GLU A 130 -6.85 2.64 -41.30
CA GLU A 130 -7.82 1.69 -41.89
C GLU A 130 -8.87 2.40 -42.75
N ASN A 131 -9.44 3.50 -42.25
CA ASN A 131 -10.40 4.30 -43.01
C ASN A 131 -9.78 4.93 -44.26
N ASP A 132 -8.55 5.45 -44.16
CA ASP A 132 -7.83 6.02 -45.29
C ASP A 132 -7.52 4.95 -46.35
N HIS A 133 -7.13 3.75 -45.91
CA HIS A 133 -6.91 2.60 -46.79
C HIS A 133 -8.19 2.20 -47.52
N ALA A 134 -9.30 2.01 -46.80
CA ALA A 134 -10.60 1.67 -47.40
C ALA A 134 -11.08 2.73 -48.41
N LYS A 135 -10.85 4.01 -48.11
CA LYS A 135 -11.19 5.11 -49.03
C LYS A 135 -10.34 5.09 -50.30
N GLN A 136 -9.07 4.72 -50.19
CA GLN A 136 -8.16 4.58 -51.33
C GLN A 136 -8.55 3.38 -52.21
N GLU A 137 -8.86 2.24 -51.61
CA GLU A 137 -9.35 1.05 -52.32
C GLU A 137 -10.64 1.35 -53.08
N TYR A 138 -11.61 2.01 -52.43
CA TYR A 138 -12.86 2.41 -53.09
C TYR A 138 -12.59 3.33 -54.29
N LYS A 139 -11.69 4.30 -54.15
CA LYS A 139 -11.31 5.20 -55.25
C LYS A 139 -10.69 4.43 -56.42
N GLN A 140 -9.81 3.47 -56.15
CA GLN A 140 -9.19 2.62 -57.18
C GLN A 140 -10.23 1.74 -57.88
N TYR A 141 -11.17 1.15 -57.14
CA TYR A 141 -12.26 0.35 -57.70
C TYR A 141 -13.18 1.16 -58.62
N VAL A 142 -13.57 2.37 -58.22
CA VAL A 142 -14.39 3.25 -59.07
C VAL A 142 -13.62 3.64 -60.34
N GLN A 143 -12.30 3.87 -60.23
CA GLN A 143 -11.45 4.20 -61.38
C GLN A 143 -11.35 3.03 -62.37
N SER A 144 -11.22 1.79 -61.88
CA SER A 144 -11.13 0.60 -62.74
C SER A 144 -12.43 0.32 -63.49
N ILE A 145 -13.59 0.52 -62.85
CA ILE A 145 -14.90 0.44 -63.53
C ILE A 145 -15.03 1.48 -64.65
N LYS A 146 -14.55 2.70 -64.43
CA LYS A 146 -14.59 3.74 -65.47
C LYS A 146 -13.73 3.37 -66.67
N MET A 147 -12.55 2.81 -66.42
CA MET A 147 -11.62 2.40 -67.49
C MET A 147 -12.18 1.23 -68.30
N SER A 148 -12.72 0.20 -67.65
CA SER A 148 -13.29 -0.96 -68.34
C SER A 148 -14.50 -0.60 -69.22
N LYS A 149 -15.33 0.35 -68.78
CA LYS A 149 -16.43 0.89 -69.60
C LYS A 149 -15.92 1.65 -70.83
N LEU A 150 -14.82 2.39 -70.70
CA LEU A 150 -14.22 3.11 -71.81
C LEU A 150 -13.64 2.12 -72.84
N ASP A 151 -12.92 1.11 -72.37
CA ASP A 151 -12.32 0.08 -73.22
C ASP A 151 -13.40 -0.69 -74.01
N ALA A 152 -14.49 -1.11 -73.34
CA ALA A 152 -15.62 -1.75 -74.00
C ALA A 152 -16.30 -0.85 -75.05
N SER A 153 -16.36 0.47 -74.80
CA SER A 153 -16.91 1.43 -75.75
C SER A 153 -16.01 1.62 -76.98
N VAL A 154 -14.69 1.59 -76.80
CA VAL A 154 -13.69 1.66 -77.88
C VAL A 154 -13.71 0.39 -78.74
N GLU A 155 -13.84 -0.77 -78.11
CA GLU A 155 -13.89 -2.07 -78.81
C GLU A 155 -15.15 -2.22 -79.68
N ASN A 156 -16.29 -1.74 -79.17
CA ASN A 156 -17.54 -1.66 -79.93
C ASN A 156 -17.47 -0.69 -81.12
N MET A 157 -16.73 0.43 -81.01
CA MET A 157 -16.51 1.35 -82.13
C MET A 157 -15.62 0.76 -83.23
N LYS A 158 -14.64 -0.09 -82.88
CA LYS A 158 -13.79 -0.77 -83.86
C LYS A 158 -14.57 -1.84 -84.64
N THR A 159 -15.38 -2.62 -83.95
CA THR A 159 -16.17 -3.72 -84.56
C THR A 159 -17.40 -3.23 -85.34
N GLY A 160 -17.95 -2.06 -84.99
CA GLY A 160 -19.05 -1.43 -85.73
C GLY A 160 -18.64 -0.78 -87.07
N ASN A 161 -17.34 -0.55 -87.29
CA ASN A 161 -16.82 0.05 -88.52
C ASN A 161 -16.39 -1.01 -89.57
N GLU A 162 -16.52 -2.30 -89.25
CA GLU A 162 -16.16 -3.45 -90.10
C GLU A 162 -17.39 -4.19 -90.69
N ARG A 163 -18.59 -3.60 -90.62
CA ARG A 163 -19.82 -4.09 -91.27
C ARG A 163 -20.37 -3.08 -92.26
#